data_AF-A0A5Q0GXV7-F1
#
_entry.id   AF-A0A5Q0GXV7-F1
#
_cell.length_a   1.000
_cell.length_b   1.000
_cell.length_c   1.000
_cell.angle_alpha   90.00
_cell.angle_beta   90.00
_cell.angle_gamma   90.00
#
_symmetry.space_group_name_H-M   'P 1'
#
loop_
_entity.id
_entity.type
_entity.pdbx_description
1 polymer ?
#
loop_
_entity_poly.entity_id
_entity_poly.type
_entity_poly.pdbx_seq_one_letter_code
_entity_poly.pdbx_strand_id
1 'polypeptide(L)'
;MPESCARALRAALPLTVDGASWGDDEVLTLSGAGWSLAASCAWRVVGERLRFGWESEDARALVDRMVGLDVVGCEPQSAFFPADPRFLMSDGTALELFSAHHLEPWVMTVGGTTFVASPSAAEWVGHAFDV
;
A
#
# COMPACT_ATOMS: atom_id res chain seq x y z
N MET A 1 -4.64 21.51 10.21
CA MET A 1 -4.69 20.03 10.33
C MET A 1 -3.83 19.45 9.23
N PRO A 2 -2.84 18.60 9.52
CA PRO A 2 -2.15 17.82 8.49
C PRO A 2 -3.17 17.07 7.64
N GLU A 3 -2.88 16.87 6.36
CA GLU A 3 -3.70 16.01 5.51
C GLU A 3 -3.52 14.56 5.93
N SER A 4 -4.61 13.81 6.10
CA SER A 4 -4.51 12.37 6.34
C SER A 4 -4.22 11.66 5.01
N CYS A 5 -3.38 10.62 5.05
CA CYS A 5 -3.06 9.80 3.86
C CYS A 5 -4.33 9.34 3.15
N ALA A 6 -5.32 8.87 3.92
CA ALA A 6 -6.60 8.43 3.39
C ALA A 6 -7.36 9.53 2.62
N ARG A 7 -7.28 10.79 3.05
CA ARG A 7 -7.93 11.91 2.36
C ARG A 7 -7.20 12.28 1.07
N ALA A 8 -5.87 12.43 1.13
CA ALA A 8 -5.05 12.72 -0.04
C ALA A 8 -5.22 11.63 -1.11
N LEU A 9 -5.20 10.37 -0.68
CA LEU A 9 -5.38 9.22 -1.54
C LEU A 9 -6.77 9.23 -2.18
N ARG A 10 -7.85 9.36 -1.39
CA ARG A 10 -9.23 9.42 -1.92
C ARG A 10 -9.43 10.51 -2.96
N ALA A 11 -8.77 11.66 -2.81
CA ALA A 11 -8.84 12.75 -3.78
C ALA A 11 -8.09 12.47 -5.09
N ALA A 12 -7.13 11.55 -5.07
CA ALA A 12 -6.30 11.21 -6.22
C ALA A 12 -6.75 9.93 -6.95
N LEU A 13 -7.64 9.12 -6.35
CA LEU A 13 -8.18 7.91 -6.99
C LEU A 13 -9.03 8.25 -8.24
N PRO A 14 -9.04 7.35 -9.26
CA PRO A 14 -8.23 6.14 -9.36
C PRO A 14 -6.75 6.45 -9.65
N LEU A 15 -5.85 5.60 -9.17
CA LEU A 15 -4.42 5.70 -9.42
C LEU A 15 -3.95 4.55 -10.32
N THR A 16 -3.66 4.85 -11.58
CA THR A 16 -3.11 3.87 -12.52
C THR A 16 -1.67 3.52 -12.15
N VAL A 17 -1.36 2.23 -12.14
CA VAL A 17 -0.01 1.69 -11.94
C VAL A 17 0.72 1.69 -13.29
N ASP A 18 1.61 2.65 -13.48
CA ASP A 18 2.46 2.75 -14.67
C ASP A 18 3.74 1.92 -14.54
N GLY A 19 4.20 1.71 -13.30
CA GLY A 19 5.38 0.90 -12.99
C GLY A 19 5.20 0.12 -11.70
N ALA A 20 5.66 -1.13 -11.70
CA ALA A 20 5.67 -2.02 -10.55
C ALA A 20 7.00 -2.79 -10.51
N SER A 21 7.56 -3.01 -9.32
CA SER A 21 8.76 -3.85 -9.17
C SER A 21 8.85 -4.52 -7.80
N TRP A 22 9.44 -5.71 -7.78
CA TRP A 22 9.89 -6.42 -6.58
C TRP A 22 11.16 -7.19 -6.92
N GLY A 23 12.21 -7.07 -6.11
CA GLY A 23 13.52 -7.63 -6.45
C GLY A 23 14.44 -7.80 -5.25
N ASP A 24 15.74 -7.84 -5.53
CA ASP A 24 16.79 -8.23 -4.58
C ASP A 24 16.98 -7.24 -3.42
N ASP A 25 16.41 -6.04 -3.52
CA ASP A 25 16.39 -5.02 -2.47
C ASP A 25 15.23 -5.22 -1.46
N GLU A 26 14.36 -6.21 -1.68
CA GLU A 26 13.19 -6.52 -0.85
C GLU A 26 12.26 -5.31 -0.66
N VAL A 27 12.19 -4.42 -1.67
CA VAL A 27 11.27 -3.29 -1.70
C VAL A 27 10.25 -3.45 -2.81
N LEU A 28 8.96 -3.49 -2.43
CA LEU A 28 7.86 -3.40 -3.39
C LEU A 28 7.73 -1.94 -3.80
N THR A 29 7.86 -1.66 -5.09
CA THR A 29 7.56 -0.34 -5.62
C THR A 29 6.36 -0.39 -6.56
N LEU A 30 5.45 0.56 -6.40
CA LEU A 30 4.40 0.88 -7.36
C LEU A 30 4.46 2.37 -7.66
N SER A 31 4.18 2.77 -8.90
CA SER A 31 4.22 4.18 -9.27
C SER A 31 3.29 4.48 -10.44
N GLY A 32 2.89 5.73 -10.52
CA GLY A 32 2.24 6.28 -11.70
C GLY A 32 2.21 7.79 -11.65
N ALA A 33 1.42 8.40 -12.54
CA ALA A 33 1.32 9.86 -12.63
C ALA A 33 0.95 10.51 -11.27
N GLY A 34 1.90 11.23 -10.66
CA GLY A 34 1.68 12.00 -9.44
C GLY A 34 1.62 11.18 -8.14
N TRP A 35 1.97 9.89 -8.19
CA TRP A 35 1.98 9.03 -7.01
C TRP A 35 3.07 7.94 -7.06
N SER A 36 3.49 7.48 -5.89
CA SER A 36 4.35 6.31 -5.73
C SER A 36 4.15 5.65 -4.38
N LEU A 37 4.47 4.36 -4.30
CA LEU A 37 4.54 3.55 -3.10
C LEU A 37 5.88 2.81 -3.10
N ALA A 38 6.57 2.81 -1.97
CA ALA A 38 7.70 1.95 -1.69
C ALA A 38 7.45 1.27 -0.35
N ALA A 39 7.48 -0.06 -0.31
CA ALA A 39 7.22 -0.83 0.89
C ALA A 39 8.34 -1.85 1.10
N SER A 40 9.09 -1.72 2.19
CA SER A 40 10.09 -2.71 2.62
C SER A 40 9.53 -3.66 3.69
N CYS A 41 8.24 -3.57 3.97
CA CYS A 41 7.52 -4.52 4.81
C CYS A 41 7.00 -5.71 4.00
N ALA A 42 6.59 -6.75 4.73
CA ALA A 42 5.82 -7.84 4.18
C ALA A 42 4.55 -7.32 3.49
N TRP A 43 4.20 -7.95 2.36
CA TRP A 43 3.01 -7.60 1.58
C TRP A 43 2.41 -8.84 0.91
N ARG A 44 1.12 -8.76 0.58
CA ARG A 44 0.46 -9.81 -0.21
C ARG A 44 -0.65 -9.26 -1.10
N VAL A 45 -0.94 -9.99 -2.16
CA VAL A 45 -2.09 -9.75 -3.03
C VAL A 45 -3.15 -10.83 -2.79
N VAL A 46 -4.37 -10.40 -2.49
CA VAL A 46 -5.52 -11.26 -2.19
C VAL A 46 -6.69 -10.96 -3.12
N GLY A 47 -7.46 -11.99 -3.49
CA GLY A 47 -8.80 -11.83 -4.06
C GLY A 47 -9.77 -12.65 -3.21
N GLU A 48 -10.56 -13.53 -3.83
CA GLU A 48 -11.33 -14.57 -3.11
C GLU A 48 -10.42 -15.50 -2.27
N ARG A 49 -9.15 -15.60 -2.65
CA ARG A 49 -8.09 -16.33 -1.96
C ARG A 49 -6.76 -15.59 -2.10
N LEU A 50 -5.76 -15.99 -1.32
CA LEU A 50 -4.38 -15.53 -1.50
C LEU A 50 -3.93 -15.80 -2.94
N ARG A 51 -3.42 -14.77 -3.62
CA ARG A 51 -2.88 -14.88 -4.98
C ARG A 51 -1.38 -15.11 -4.94
N PHE A 52 -0.67 -14.21 -4.28
CA PHE A 52 0.78 -14.26 -4.05
C PHE A 52 1.17 -13.25 -2.98
N GLY A 53 2.42 -13.26 -2.57
CA GLY A 53 2.99 -12.27 -1.66
C GLY A 53 4.50 -12.24 -1.75
N TRP A 54 5.11 -11.49 -0.85
CA TRP A 54 6.55 -11.23 -0.84
C TRP A 54 7.43 -12.50 -0.83
N GLU A 55 6.99 -13.59 -0.19
CA GLU A 55 7.72 -14.88 -0.16
C GLU A 55 7.41 -15.82 -1.34
N SER A 56 6.56 -15.42 -2.28
CA SER A 56 6.27 -16.28 -3.44
C SER A 56 7.49 -16.38 -4.35
N GLU A 57 7.84 -17.59 -4.78
CA GLU A 57 9.00 -17.83 -5.66
C GLU A 57 8.93 -16.97 -6.94
N ASP A 58 7.73 -16.80 -7.50
CA ASP A 58 7.47 -16.00 -8.69
C ASP A 58 7.06 -14.54 -8.39
N ALA A 59 7.23 -14.04 -7.17
CA ALA A 59 6.73 -12.72 -6.74
C ALA A 59 7.16 -11.60 -7.70
N ARG A 60 8.43 -11.61 -8.13
CA ARG A 60 8.99 -10.63 -9.07
C ARG A 60 8.19 -10.56 -10.37
N ALA A 61 7.90 -11.71 -10.98
CA ALA A 61 7.15 -11.78 -12.24
C ALA A 61 5.65 -11.50 -12.06
N LEU A 62 5.11 -11.75 -10.85
CA LEU A 62 3.71 -11.52 -10.54
C LEU A 62 3.40 -10.04 -10.27
N VAL A 63 4.34 -9.29 -9.69
CA VAL A 63 4.21 -7.84 -9.45
C VAL A 63 4.08 -7.06 -10.77
N ASP A 64 4.78 -7.48 -11.83
CA ASP A 64 4.67 -6.86 -13.16
C ASP A 64 3.23 -6.89 -13.71
N ARG A 65 2.40 -7.84 -13.27
CA ARG A 65 0.99 -7.94 -13.69
C ARG A 65 0.10 -6.85 -13.08
N MET A 66 0.61 -6.11 -12.10
CA MET A 66 -0.09 -4.98 -11.52
C MET A 66 -0.04 -3.74 -12.43
N VAL A 67 0.90 -3.68 -13.38
CA VAL A 67 0.99 -2.59 -14.35
C VAL A 67 -0.28 -2.55 -15.21
N GLY A 68 -0.85 -1.35 -15.35
CA GLY A 68 -2.11 -1.11 -16.04
C GLY A 68 -3.36 -1.36 -15.20
N LEU A 69 -3.24 -1.86 -13.96
CA LEU A 69 -4.34 -1.85 -13.00
C LEU A 69 -4.47 -0.46 -12.35
N ASP A 70 -5.66 -0.18 -11.84
CA ASP A 70 -5.92 1.01 -11.05
C ASP A 70 -6.07 0.62 -9.58
N VAL A 71 -5.47 1.40 -8.68
CA VAL A 71 -5.93 1.48 -7.30
C VAL A 71 -7.23 2.29 -7.32
N VAL A 72 -8.32 1.69 -6.88
CA VAL A 72 -9.67 2.29 -6.88
C VAL A 72 -10.20 2.58 -5.48
N GLY A 73 -9.50 2.11 -4.45
CA GLY A 73 -9.88 2.30 -3.05
C GLY A 73 -8.72 2.02 -2.09
N CYS A 74 -8.89 2.47 -0.85
CA CYS A 74 -7.96 2.16 0.23
C CYS A 74 -8.70 2.10 1.56
N GLU A 75 -8.41 1.05 2.31
CA GLU A 75 -9.00 0.72 3.60
C GLU A 75 -7.90 0.32 4.58
N PRO A 76 -8.15 0.33 5.90
CA PRO A 76 -7.25 -0.28 6.86
C PRO A 76 -7.08 -1.79 6.58
N GLN A 77 -5.85 -2.29 6.62
CA GLN A 77 -5.54 -3.71 6.45
C GLN A 77 -6.17 -4.56 7.57
N SER A 78 -6.13 -4.07 8.80
CA SER A 78 -6.87 -4.68 9.91
C SER A 78 -7.39 -3.63 10.89
N ALA A 79 -8.41 -4.02 11.67
CA ALA A 79 -8.92 -3.20 12.77
C ALA A 79 -7.92 -3.05 13.93
N PHE A 80 -6.92 -3.93 14.03
CA PHE A 80 -5.92 -3.92 15.11
C PHE A 80 -4.73 -3.01 14.79
N PHE A 81 -4.37 -2.92 13.50
CA PHE A 81 -3.28 -2.07 13.00
C PHE A 81 -3.81 -1.21 11.84
N PRO A 82 -4.56 -0.14 12.13
CA PRO A 82 -5.22 0.65 11.10
C PRO A 82 -4.26 1.50 10.26
N ALA A 83 -2.98 1.55 10.63
CA ALA A 83 -1.95 2.28 9.91
C ALA A 83 -1.55 1.57 8.60
N ASP A 84 -1.68 0.26 8.52
CA ASP A 84 -1.33 -0.47 7.30
C ASP A 84 -2.47 -0.41 6.28
N PRO A 85 -2.19 -0.06 5.01
CA PRO A 85 -3.21 0.03 3.99
C PRO A 85 -3.52 -1.32 3.33
N ARG A 86 -4.79 -1.45 2.94
CA ARG A 86 -5.32 -2.40 1.97
C ARG A 86 -5.78 -1.63 0.74
N PHE A 87 -4.98 -1.66 -0.32
CA PHE A 87 -5.28 -1.02 -1.59
C PHE A 87 -6.18 -1.93 -2.42
N LEU A 88 -7.35 -1.44 -2.81
CA LEU A 88 -8.30 -2.16 -3.65
C LEU A 88 -7.96 -1.91 -5.12
N MET A 89 -7.81 -2.98 -5.90
CA MET A 89 -7.41 -2.93 -7.31
C MET A 89 -8.64 -3.07 -8.23
N SER A 90 -8.55 -2.54 -9.44
CA SER A 90 -9.65 -2.56 -10.43
C SER A 90 -10.04 -3.96 -10.92
N ASP A 91 -9.17 -4.96 -10.76
CA ASP A 91 -9.45 -6.36 -11.09
C ASP A 91 -10.14 -7.14 -9.94
N GLY A 92 -10.49 -6.44 -8.85
CA GLY A 92 -11.12 -7.03 -7.66
C GLY A 92 -10.14 -7.67 -6.68
N THR A 93 -8.83 -7.60 -6.93
CA THR A 93 -7.82 -7.97 -5.93
C THR A 93 -7.55 -6.82 -4.96
N ALA A 94 -6.79 -7.11 -3.91
CA ALA A 94 -6.28 -6.11 -2.98
C ALA A 94 -4.83 -6.37 -2.62
N LEU A 95 -4.02 -5.32 -2.55
CA LEU A 95 -2.67 -5.33 -1.99
C LEU A 95 -2.74 -4.95 -0.51
N GLU A 96 -2.25 -5.81 0.36
CA GLU A 96 -2.18 -5.61 1.81
C GLU A 96 -0.72 -5.49 2.25
N LEU A 97 -0.41 -4.47 3.05
CA LEU A 97 0.91 -4.25 3.64
C LEU A 97 0.92 -4.59 5.14
N PHE A 98 2.09 -4.92 5.68
CA PHE A 98 2.25 -5.36 7.07
C PHE A 98 3.51 -4.74 7.69
N SER A 99 3.46 -3.45 8.05
CA SER A 99 4.59 -2.80 8.71
C SER A 99 4.69 -3.28 10.16
N ALA A 100 5.51 -4.31 10.39
CA ALA A 100 5.66 -4.96 11.69
C ALA A 100 6.81 -4.37 12.53
N HIS A 101 7.75 -3.67 11.87
CA HIS A 101 8.85 -2.98 12.54
C HIS A 101 9.18 -1.63 11.89
N HIS A 102 9.84 -0.75 12.64
CA HIS A 102 10.20 0.59 12.15
C HIS A 102 11.28 0.64 11.08
N LEU A 103 11.99 -0.48 10.91
CA LEU A 103 12.96 -0.68 9.84
C LEU A 103 12.31 -1.18 8.54
N GLU A 104 11.01 -1.51 8.60
CA GLU A 104 10.23 -2.04 7.50
C GLU A 104 9.01 -1.15 7.24
N PRO A 105 9.20 0.15 6.90
CA PRO A 105 8.07 1.04 6.65
C PRO A 105 7.42 0.78 5.28
N TRP A 106 6.28 1.42 5.09
CA TRP A 106 5.85 1.84 3.76
C TRP A 106 5.90 3.36 3.64
N VAL A 107 6.24 3.82 2.45
CA VAL A 107 6.34 5.23 2.08
C VAL A 107 5.49 5.44 0.84
N MET A 108 4.52 6.35 0.93
CA MET A 108 3.65 6.70 -0.19
C MET A 108 3.75 8.19 -0.48
N THR A 109 3.97 8.56 -1.73
CA THR A 109 3.79 9.92 -2.19
C THR A 109 2.53 10.00 -3.04
N VAL A 110 1.66 10.97 -2.79
CA VAL A 110 0.45 11.20 -3.59
C VAL A 110 0.05 12.67 -3.50
N GLY A 111 -0.26 13.28 -4.65
CA GLY A 111 -0.65 14.70 -4.69
C GLY A 111 0.43 15.65 -4.14
N GLY A 112 1.70 15.27 -4.23
CA GLY A 112 2.83 16.05 -3.70
C GLY A 112 3.06 15.93 -2.19
N THR A 113 2.30 15.10 -1.47
CA THR A 113 2.51 14.82 -0.04
C THR A 113 3.09 13.43 0.14
N THR A 114 4.09 13.30 1.01
CA THR A 114 4.69 12.01 1.39
C THR A 114 4.19 11.58 2.76
N PHE A 115 3.70 10.35 2.82
CA PHE A 115 3.24 9.66 4.00
C PHE A 115 4.17 8.49 4.29
N VAL A 116 4.48 8.29 5.56
CA VAL A 116 5.27 7.16 6.03
C VAL A 116 4.49 6.53 7.16
N ALA A 117 4.33 5.21 7.14
CA ALA A 117 3.95 4.50 8.35
C ALA A 117 4.97 3.44 8.72
N SER A 118 5.13 3.36 10.02
CA SER A 118 5.87 2.36 10.76
C SER A 118 5.00 2.07 12.00
N PRO A 119 4.98 0.83 12.50
CA PRO A 119 4.24 0.48 13.70
C PRO A 119 4.75 1.19 14.95
N SER A 120 5.94 1.80 14.90
CA SER A 120 6.48 2.63 15.98
C SER A 120 6.13 4.12 15.83
N ALA A 121 5.55 4.55 14.71
CA ALA A 121 5.10 5.92 14.52
C ALA A 121 3.78 6.09 15.28
N ALA A 122 3.88 6.52 16.54
CA ALA A 122 2.76 6.73 17.47
C ALA A 122 1.68 7.71 16.97
N GLU A 123 1.87 8.37 15.83
CA GLU A 123 0.98 9.41 15.29
C GLU A 123 -0.32 8.84 14.67
N TRP A 124 -0.44 7.51 14.53
CA TRP A 124 -1.62 6.84 13.98
C TRP A 124 -2.57 6.21 15.02
N VAL A 125 -2.14 6.10 16.28
CA VAL A 125 -2.95 5.55 17.37
C VAL A 125 -3.59 6.70 18.13
N GLY A 126 -4.54 7.38 17.49
CA GLY A 126 -5.01 8.63 18.05
C GLY A 126 -6.36 9.16 17.59
N HIS A 127 -7.17 8.46 16.81
CA HIS A 127 -8.59 8.82 16.69
C HIS A 127 -9.43 7.57 16.51
N ALA A 128 -10.16 7.21 17.56
CA ALA A 128 -11.32 6.36 17.46
C ALA A 128 -12.25 6.95 16.40
N PHE A 129 -12.73 6.12 15.47
CA PHE A 129 -13.91 6.44 14.69
C PHE A 129 -15.08 6.38 15.66
N ASP A 130 -15.45 7.52 16.23
CA ASP A 130 -16.79 7.69 16.78
C ASP A 130 -17.77 7.77 15.59
N VAL A 131 -18.84 6.97 15.74
CA VAL A 131 -19.99 6.74 14.87
C VAL A 131 -20.65 8.00 14.30
#